data_AF-A0A1G7P8R5-F1
#
_entry.id   AF-A0A1G7P8R5-F1
#
_cell.length_a   1.000
_cell.length_b   1.000
_cell.length_c   1.000
_cell.angle_alpha   90.00
_cell.angle_beta   90.00
_cell.angle_gamma   90.00
#
_symmetry.space_group_name_H-M   'P 1'
#
loop_
_entity.id
_entity.type
_entity.pdbx_description
1 polymer ?
#
loop_
_entity_poly.entity_id
_entity_poly.type
_entity_poly.pdbx_seq_one_letter_code
_entity_poly.pdbx_strand_id
1 'polypeptide(L)'
;MNLRGEGFLNPAINDWIKDNKEENCALFDHAARLRDLALELARETSGAATSDQELTLTALLLRAISSFEGVILLSERGMFVEARTIARNVFETAFYMGALAEDPGFVERMVSLGAR
;
A
#
# COMPACT_ATOMS: atom_id res chain seq x y z
N MET A 1 -4.18 -20.59 18.71
CA MET A 1 -4.81 -19.45 19.42
C MET A 1 -6.23 -19.22 18.90
N ASN A 2 -7.23 -19.03 19.77
CA ASN A 2 -8.61 -18.74 19.35
C ASN A 2 -8.86 -17.23 19.36
N LEU A 3 -8.80 -16.59 18.19
CA LEU A 3 -9.10 -15.17 18.02
C LEU A 3 -10.59 -14.82 18.27
N ARG A 4 -11.46 -15.81 18.46
CA ARG A 4 -12.90 -15.61 18.65
C ARG A 4 -13.20 -15.08 20.05
N GLY A 5 -13.41 -13.77 20.15
CA GLY A 5 -14.00 -13.10 21.32
C GLY A 5 -13.12 -12.02 21.94
N GLU A 6 -11.80 -12.07 21.73
CA GLU A 6 -10.84 -11.16 22.37
C GLU A 6 -10.40 -9.99 21.46
N GLY A 7 -10.65 -10.10 20.15
CA GLY A 7 -10.31 -9.08 19.16
C GLY A 7 -8.82 -8.98 18.83
N PHE A 8 -8.50 -8.20 17.80
CA PHE A 8 -7.13 -8.10 17.25
C PHE A 8 -6.19 -7.18 18.04
N LEU A 9 -6.70 -6.47 19.04
CA LEU A 9 -5.91 -5.58 19.91
C LEU A 9 -5.47 -6.25 21.22
N ASN A 10 -5.91 -7.48 21.48
CA ASN A 10 -5.51 -8.22 22.66
C ASN A 10 -4.01 -8.61 22.55
N PRO A 11 -3.20 -8.46 23.61
CA PRO A 11 -1.78 -8.85 23.62
C PRO A 11 -1.49 -10.29 23.17
N ALA A 12 -2.44 -11.22 23.33
CA ALA A 12 -2.34 -12.58 22.83
C ALA A 12 -2.09 -12.63 21.31
N ILE A 13 -2.47 -11.59 20.56
CA ILE A 13 -2.19 -11.46 19.11
C ILE A 13 -0.70 -11.57 18.79
N ASN A 14 0.20 -11.30 19.74
CA ASN A 14 1.64 -11.40 19.51
C ASN A 14 2.09 -12.83 19.22
N ASP A 15 1.48 -13.83 19.87
CA ASP A 15 1.77 -15.24 19.59
C ASP A 15 1.32 -15.60 18.17
N TRP A 16 0.12 -15.16 17.77
CA TRP A 16 -0.35 -15.31 16.40
C TRP A 16 0.55 -14.60 15.38
N ILE A 17 0.96 -13.35 15.63
CA ILE A 17 1.85 -12.61 14.73
C ILE A 17 3.17 -13.38 14.54
N LYS A 18 3.73 -13.92 15.63
CA LYS A 18 4.95 -14.72 15.59
C LYS A 18 4.75 -15.97 14.73
N ASP A 19 3.76 -16.78 15.06
CA ASP A 19 3.48 -18.05 14.35
C ASP A 19 3.21 -17.77 12.86
N ASN A 20 2.39 -16.78 12.56
CA ASN A 20 2.05 -16.39 11.18
C ASN A 20 3.27 -15.89 10.39
N LYS A 21 4.17 -15.12 11.04
CA LYS A 21 5.43 -14.68 10.42
C LYS A 21 6.40 -15.82 10.18
N GLU A 22 6.48 -16.78 11.10
CA GLU A 22 7.34 -17.96 10.95
C GLU A 22 6.81 -18.88 9.83
N GLU A 23 5.50 -19.14 9.79
CA GLU A 23 4.85 -19.98 8.78
C GLU A 23 4.88 -19.36 7.38
N ASN A 24 4.81 -18.04 7.27
CA ASN A 24 4.73 -17.31 6.01
C ASN A 24 5.96 -16.43 5.74
N CYS A 25 7.11 -16.77 6.33
CA CYS A 25 8.32 -15.95 6.29
C CYS A 25 8.71 -15.52 4.88
N ALA A 26 8.67 -16.44 3.91
CA ALA A 26 9.00 -16.16 2.51
C ALA A 26 8.09 -15.09 1.87
N LEU A 27 6.80 -15.07 2.23
CA LEU A 27 5.85 -14.09 1.72
C LEU A 27 6.08 -12.71 2.36
N PHE A 28 6.29 -12.66 3.68
CA PHE A 28 6.60 -11.42 4.37
C PHE A 28 7.94 -10.83 3.92
N ASP A 29 8.96 -11.66 3.73
CA ASP A 29 10.25 -11.24 3.19
C ASP A 29 10.12 -10.71 1.76
N HIS A 30 9.31 -11.36 0.93
CA HIS A 30 9.05 -10.88 -0.42
C HIS A 30 8.33 -9.52 -0.40
N ALA A 31 7.32 -9.35 0.44
CA ALA A 31 6.61 -8.09 0.61
C ALA A 31 7.55 -6.99 1.13
N ALA A 32 8.42 -7.29 2.10
CA ALA A 32 9.41 -6.35 2.61
C ALA A 32 10.37 -5.87 1.50
N ARG A 33 10.87 -6.78 0.66
CA ARG A 33 11.73 -6.41 -0.49
C ARG A 33 11.01 -5.51 -1.50
N LEU A 34 9.73 -5.80 -1.79
CA LEU A 34 8.93 -4.95 -2.68
C LEU A 34 8.71 -3.55 -2.09
N ARG A 35 8.42 -3.47 -0.79
CA ARG A 35 8.31 -2.20 -0.06
C ARG A 35 9.62 -1.41 -0.16
N ASP A 36 10.76 -2.06 0.09
CA ASP A 36 12.06 -1.39 0.07
C ASP A 36 12.41 -0.84 -1.31
N LEU A 37 12.15 -1.62 -2.37
CA LEU A 37 12.30 -1.16 -3.74
C LEU A 37 11.39 0.05 -4.05
N ALA A 38 10.13 0.00 -3.62
CA ALA A 38 9.21 1.11 -3.86
C ALA A 38 9.62 2.38 -3.08
N LEU A 39 10.12 2.24 -1.85
CA LEU A 39 10.66 3.34 -1.06
C LEU A 39 11.92 3.94 -1.69
N GLU A 40 12.79 3.11 -2.25
CA GLU A 40 13.97 3.55 -3.00
C GLU A 40 13.56 4.40 -4.21
N LEU A 41 12.65 3.89 -5.04
CA LEU A 41 12.10 4.63 -6.17
C LEU A 41 11.49 5.97 -5.74
N ALA A 42 10.71 5.99 -4.65
CA ALA A 42 10.10 7.23 -4.17
C ALA A 42 11.13 8.27 -3.68
N ARG A 43 12.26 7.83 -3.10
CA ARG A 43 13.34 8.74 -2.70
C ARG A 43 14.02 9.36 -3.90
N GLU A 44 14.25 8.58 -4.95
CA GLU A 44 14.85 9.06 -6.20
C GLU A 44 13.94 10.06 -6.91
N THR A 45 12.64 9.75 -7.03
CA THR A 45 11.70 10.60 -7.78
C THR A 45 11.31 11.86 -7.03
N SER A 46 11.21 11.82 -5.70
CA SER A 46 10.78 12.98 -4.89
C SER A 46 11.78 14.13 -4.90
N GLY A 47 13.08 13.86 -5.08
CA GLY A 47 14.10 14.90 -5.24
C GLY A 47 14.21 15.46 -6.66
N ALA A 48 13.59 14.81 -7.65
CA ALA A 48 13.75 15.12 -9.07
C ALA A 48 12.49 15.68 -9.74
N ALA A 49 11.33 15.66 -9.06
CA ALA A 49 10.07 16.13 -9.63
C ALA A 49 10.08 17.64 -9.87
N THR A 50 9.77 18.05 -11.10
CA THR A 50 9.79 19.45 -11.56
C THR A 50 8.44 19.92 -12.14
N SER A 51 7.56 18.99 -12.48
CA SER A 51 6.22 19.26 -13.02
C SER A 51 5.11 18.78 -12.08
N ASP A 52 3.91 19.35 -12.23
CA ASP A 52 2.72 18.94 -11.47
C ASP A 52 2.39 17.46 -11.71
N GLN A 53 2.65 16.95 -12.92
CA GLN A 53 2.50 15.53 -13.26
C GLN A 53 3.46 14.66 -12.42
N GLU A 54 4.75 15.00 -12.38
CA GLU A 54 5.76 14.27 -11.60
C GLU A 54 5.51 14.35 -10.09
N LEU A 55 5.07 15.51 -9.60
CA LEU A 55 4.67 15.69 -8.20
C LEU A 55 3.47 14.81 -7.86
N THR A 56 2.48 14.75 -8.75
CA THR A 56 1.28 13.93 -8.55
C THR A 56 1.62 12.43 -8.63
N LEU A 57 2.46 12.00 -9.57
CA LEU A 57 2.96 10.63 -9.65
C LEU A 57 3.71 10.24 -8.37
N THR A 58 4.57 11.12 -7.85
CA THR A 58 5.30 10.90 -6.60
C THR A 58 4.35 10.76 -5.42
N ALA A 59 3.33 11.61 -5.34
CA ALA A 59 2.31 11.54 -4.29
C ALA A 59 1.50 10.22 -4.35
N LEU A 60 1.12 9.79 -5.55
CA LEU A 60 0.45 8.50 -5.77
C LEU A 60 1.36 7.33 -5.38
N LEU A 61 2.65 7.35 -5.74
CA LEU A 61 3.61 6.32 -5.34
C LEU A 61 3.71 6.21 -3.81
N LEU A 62 3.88 7.33 -3.10
CA LEU A 62 3.91 7.36 -1.63
C LEU A 62 2.61 6.83 -1.02
N ARG A 63 1.46 7.15 -1.63
CA ARG A 63 0.16 6.67 -1.21
C ARG A 63 0.01 5.15 -1.40
N ALA A 64 0.54 4.60 -2.48
CA ALA A 64 0.57 3.17 -2.75
C ALA A 64 1.47 2.43 -1.74
N ILE A 65 2.66 2.97 -1.46
CA ILE A 65 3.60 2.45 -0.45
C ILE A 65 2.94 2.38 0.92
N SER A 66 2.34 3.48 1.38
CA SER A 66 1.67 3.53 2.68
C SER A 66 0.52 2.52 2.78
N SER A 67 -0.26 2.36 1.69
CA SER A 67 -1.30 1.33 1.63
C SER A 67 -0.72 -0.08 1.70
N PHE A 68 0.39 -0.34 0.98
CA PHE A 68 1.04 -1.63 0.97
C PHE A 68 1.63 -2.01 2.33
N GLU A 69 2.24 -1.08 3.05
CA GLU A 69 2.68 -1.28 4.44
C GLU A 69 1.49 -1.59 5.36
N GLY A 70 0.36 -0.92 5.17
CA GLY A 70 -0.89 -1.25 5.87
C GLY A 70 -1.37 -2.68 5.60
N VAL A 71 -1.28 -3.15 4.35
CA VAL A 71 -1.60 -4.55 3.98
C VAL A 71 -0.71 -5.53 4.75
N ILE A 72 0.60 -5.26 4.82
CA ILE A 72 1.55 -6.10 5.57
C ILE A 72 1.15 -6.14 7.05
N LEU A 73 0.97 -4.99 7.70
CA LEU A 73 0.66 -4.90 9.13
C LEU A 73 -0.66 -5.59 9.53
N LEU A 74 -1.68 -5.50 8.68
CA LEU A 74 -2.96 -6.19 8.88
C LEU A 74 -2.84 -7.69 8.65
N SER A 75 -2.07 -8.09 7.65
CA SER A 75 -1.83 -9.51 7.35
C SER A 75 -1.06 -10.20 8.47
N GLU A 76 -0.08 -9.53 9.09
CA GLU A 76 0.63 -10.04 10.28
C GLU A 76 -0.34 -10.40 11.41
N ARG A 77 -1.37 -9.57 11.63
CA ARG A 77 -2.40 -9.73 12.68
C ARG A 77 -3.53 -10.67 12.29
N GLY A 78 -3.51 -11.26 11.09
CA GLY A 78 -4.60 -12.10 10.59
C GLY A 78 -5.88 -11.33 10.22
N MET A 79 -5.80 -10.00 10.09
CA MET A 79 -6.91 -9.14 9.64
C MET A 79 -7.03 -9.18 8.12
N PHE A 80 -7.23 -10.38 7.55
CA PHE A 80 -7.10 -10.62 6.12
C PHE A 80 -8.17 -9.95 5.26
N VAL A 81 -9.38 -9.73 5.81
CA VAL A 81 -10.48 -9.06 5.10
C VAL A 81 -10.15 -7.59 4.91
N GLU A 82 -9.65 -6.95 5.96
CA GLU A 82 -9.20 -5.56 5.98
C GLU A 82 -7.96 -5.40 5.10
N ALA A 83 -6.98 -6.31 5.22
CA ALA A 83 -5.78 -6.31 4.40
C ALA A 83 -6.12 -6.38 2.90
N ARG A 84 -7.01 -7.30 2.50
CA ARG A 84 -7.49 -7.39 1.10
C ARG A 84 -8.22 -6.14 0.64
N THR A 85 -8.92 -5.47 1.55
CA THR A 85 -9.63 -4.23 1.22
C THR A 85 -8.64 -3.11 0.93
N ILE A 86 -7.60 -2.95 1.75
CA ILE A 86 -6.55 -1.96 1.51
C ILE A 86 -5.69 -2.33 0.28
N ALA A 87 -5.50 -3.62 0.00
CA ALA A 87 -4.74 -4.05 -1.17
C ALA A 87 -5.34 -3.55 -2.49
N ARG A 88 -6.67 -3.39 -2.57
CA ARG A 88 -7.32 -2.78 -3.76
C ARG A 88 -6.83 -1.36 -4.00
N ASN A 89 -6.66 -0.57 -2.94
CA ASN A 89 -6.17 0.80 -3.04
C ASN A 89 -4.76 0.86 -3.64
N VAL A 90 -3.91 -0.14 -3.40
CA VAL A 90 -2.58 -0.22 -4.01
C VAL A 90 -2.70 -0.36 -5.53
N PHE A 91 -3.55 -1.27 -6.00
CA PHE A 91 -3.78 -1.48 -7.44
C PHE A 91 -4.47 -0.29 -8.10
N GLU A 92 -5.49 0.28 -7.48
CA GLU A 92 -6.17 1.48 -7.98
C GLU A 92 -5.20 2.65 -8.14
N THR A 93 -4.34 2.86 -7.14
CA THR A 93 -3.30 3.88 -7.21
C THR A 93 -2.32 3.59 -8.35
N ALA A 94 -1.93 2.34 -8.56
CA ALA A 94 -1.09 1.95 -9.69
C ALA A 94 -1.75 2.21 -11.05
N PHE A 95 -3.06 1.96 -11.19
CA PHE A 95 -3.79 2.30 -12.40
C PHE A 95 -3.83 3.82 -12.64
N TYR A 96 -4.04 4.61 -11.59
CA TYR A 96 -3.98 6.07 -11.72
C TYR A 96 -2.59 6.58 -12.09
N MET A 97 -1.52 5.98 -11.54
CA MET A 97 -0.16 6.31 -11.97
C MET A 97 0.06 5.99 -13.44
N GLY A 98 -0.39 4.82 -13.91
CA GLY A 98 -0.30 4.44 -15.32
C GLY A 98 -1.05 5.41 -16.24
N ALA A 99 -2.29 5.74 -15.90
CA ALA A 99 -3.11 6.67 -16.67
C ALA A 99 -2.49 8.09 -16.71
N LEU A 100 -1.96 8.57 -15.58
CA LEU A 100 -1.30 9.86 -15.51
C LEU A 100 0.03 9.87 -16.27
N ALA A 101 0.77 8.76 -16.28
CA ALA A 101 2.00 8.65 -17.06
C ALA A 101 1.74 8.68 -18.57
N GLU A 102 0.62 8.11 -19.03
CA GLU A 102 0.20 8.14 -20.44
C GLU A 102 -0.40 9.48 -20.85
N ASP A 103 -1.13 10.14 -19.96
CA ASP A 103 -1.84 11.39 -20.24
C ASP A 103 -1.75 12.38 -19.07
N PRO A 104 -0.94 13.46 -19.19
CA PRO A 104 -0.83 14.50 -18.18
C PRO A 104 -2.18 15.16 -17.83
N GLY A 105 -3.11 15.23 -18.78
CA GLY A 105 -4.45 15.81 -18.61
C GLY A 105 -5.45 14.89 -17.90
N PHE A 106 -5.03 13.69 -17.50
CA PHE A 106 -5.88 12.71 -16.81
C PHE A 106 -6.46 13.27 -15.50
N VAL A 107 -5.64 13.97 -14.72
CA VAL A 107 -6.03 14.49 -13.40
C VAL A 107 -7.09 15.58 -13.54
N GLU A 108 -6.94 16.54 -14.45
CA GLU A 108 -7.98 17.57 -14.65
C GLU A 108 -9.32 16.96 -15.07
N ARG A 109 -9.30 15.94 -15.94
CA ARG A 109 -10.54 15.26 -16.34
C ARG A 109 -11.21 14.56 -15.17
N MET A 110 -10.46 13.87 -14.32
CA MET A 110 -10.98 13.25 -13.10
C MET A 110 -11.65 14.28 -12.18
N VAL A 111 -10.99 15.41 -11.92
CA VAL A 111 -11.54 16.49 -11.08
C VAL A 111 -12.82 17.06 -11.70
N SER A 112 -12.84 17.26 -13.03
CA SER A 112 -14.02 17.79 -13.74
C SER A 112 -15.23 16.85 -13.72
N LEU A 113 -15.02 15.53 -13.62
CA LEU A 113 -16.07 14.52 -13.53
C LEU A 113 -16.66 14.42 -12.12
N GLY A 114 -15.85 14.64 -11.08
CA GLY A 114 -16.28 14.58 -9.67
C GLY A 114 -16.97 15.87 -9.16
N ALA A 115 -16.95 16.95 -9.94
CA ALA A 115 -17.59 18.22 -9.60
C ALA A 115 -19.06 18.34 -10.08
N ARG A 116 -19.68 17.22 -10.46
CA ARG A 116 -21.10 17.11 -10.84
C ARG A 116 -21.89 16.37 -9.78
#